data_AF-A0A2V4D495-F1
#
_entry.id   AF-A0A2V4D495-F1
#
_cell.length_a   1.000
_cell.length_b   1.000
_cell.length_c   1.000
_cell.angle_alpha   90.00
_cell.angle_beta   90.00
_cell.angle_gamma   90.00
#
_symmetry.space_group_name_H-M   'P 1'
#
loop_
_entity.id
_entity.type
_entity.pdbx_description
1 polymer ?
#
loop_
_entity_poly.entity_id
_entity_poly.type
_entity_poly.pdbx_seq_one_letter_code
_entity_poly.pdbx_strand_id
1 'polypeptide(L)'
;MDVSYSITENDEVVLITSDCPHCETGILSHDSNDSTPLGALTPQEEEEIENLADTYTAFDLLSVTFDDLNKELQEKFPNDALRAGIMEIEDLKVIDAYGQILEIDPTIPGQKPSIALSMETRNQDDSERNEFLLKPRIQQGARLKFQLLSSDDDTTPANAGTEDMAGVTANTPVCAFLLPDHIEWAMEVFDKNGDARGQLRVAERTWEHGGIQKGRLAWDPAPGSETGIGQLPNSGNPSADAFLNKLLEMSIQNEVDNPEVEGVLSSLLRAIDTTYWDMDPFGKGGDDIPSMFMGRPVAITRAKVCLEIDERDQPMNDELRKSVFEIRLGALSKITDGLLGYFVNDDYSKFMSVYPTDVNGVPDTPKLYGDALSHDFLEFDPTIEVRPGQEVMLTLLMNPQSSVHVTSGILPQKEITLVRSHYEQAMNKIAPTFKIGPVLVDPQTVKMPIPDQRGLQWSWVFKESYTDWVEQPISDVDQLAGLPKKKTTAFEGWIKLDIDESQNN
;
A
#
# COMPACT_ATOMS: atom_id res chain seq x y z
N MET A 1 -24.52 35.50 -3.05
CA MET A 1 -23.25 36.27 -3.04
C MET A 1 -22.71 36.17 -4.44
N ASP A 2 -22.57 37.29 -5.12
CA ASP A 2 -21.89 37.33 -6.41
C ASP A 2 -20.45 37.69 -6.11
N VAL A 3 -19.53 36.76 -6.37
CA VAL A 3 -18.10 36.97 -6.13
C VAL A 3 -17.44 37.12 -7.48
N SER A 4 -16.80 38.27 -7.70
CA SER A 4 -16.02 38.53 -8.91
C SER A 4 -14.55 38.37 -8.56
N TYR A 5 -13.83 37.57 -9.31
CA TYR A 5 -12.38 37.38 -9.10
C TYR A 5 -11.68 37.28 -10.44
N SER A 6 -10.41 37.64 -10.44
CA SER A 6 -9.55 37.59 -11.62
C SER A 6 -8.53 36.48 -11.47
N ILE A 7 -8.22 35.86 -12.61
CA ILE A 7 -7.12 34.90 -12.72
C ILE A 7 -6.17 35.48 -13.77
N THR A 8 -4.92 35.65 -13.38
CA THR A 8 -3.84 36.08 -14.26
C THR A 8 -3.05 34.88 -14.75
N GLU A 9 -3.13 34.61 -16.04
CA GLU A 9 -2.23 33.68 -16.72
C GLU A 9 -1.67 34.36 -17.97
N ASN A 10 -0.34 34.36 -18.14
CA ASN A 10 0.36 34.97 -19.28
C ASN A 10 -0.02 36.45 -19.58
N ASP A 11 -0.10 37.29 -18.54
CA ASP A 11 -0.51 38.71 -18.62
C ASP A 11 -1.95 38.95 -19.11
N GLU A 12 -2.79 37.91 -19.24
CA GLU A 12 -4.23 38.05 -19.48
C GLU A 12 -4.99 37.99 -18.14
N VAL A 13 -5.74 39.04 -17.84
CA VAL A 13 -6.64 39.13 -16.68
C VAL A 13 -8.00 38.60 -17.09
N VAL A 14 -8.40 37.50 -16.48
CA VAL A 14 -9.62 36.80 -16.85
C VAL A 14 -10.65 36.97 -15.74
N LEU A 15 -11.64 37.85 -15.97
CA LEU A 15 -12.72 38.20 -15.03
C LEU A 15 -13.80 37.11 -15.00
N ILE A 16 -13.99 36.50 -13.84
CA ILE A 16 -14.87 35.37 -13.61
C ILE A 16 -16.01 35.82 -12.69
N THR A 17 -17.26 35.53 -13.05
CA THR A 17 -18.47 36.03 -12.39
C THR A 17 -19.44 34.87 -12.17
N SER A 18 -19.65 34.47 -10.92
CA SER A 18 -20.70 33.50 -10.61
C SER A 18 -22.06 34.10 -10.97
N ASP A 19 -22.72 33.58 -12.00
CA ASP A 19 -24.03 34.05 -12.40
C ASP A 19 -25.08 33.64 -11.35
N CYS A 20 -25.67 34.63 -10.67
CA CYS A 20 -26.96 34.46 -10.04
C CYS A 20 -28.00 34.12 -11.13
N PRO A 21 -28.67 32.95 -11.06
CA PRO A 21 -29.60 32.50 -12.10
C PRO A 21 -30.85 33.38 -12.26
N HIS A 22 -30.99 34.44 -11.46
CA HIS A 22 -32.07 35.43 -11.54
C HIS A 22 -31.63 36.85 -11.95
N CYS A 23 -30.34 37.07 -12.24
CA CYS A 23 -29.83 38.38 -12.61
C CYS A 23 -29.93 38.70 -14.12
N GLU A 24 -30.64 37.88 -14.91
CA GLU A 24 -31.00 38.31 -16.27
C GLU A 24 -31.86 39.58 -16.18
N THR A 25 -31.49 40.57 -17.00
CA THR A 25 -32.04 41.93 -17.09
C THR A 25 -33.48 41.98 -17.64
N GLY A 26 -34.33 41.06 -17.17
CA GLY A 26 -35.75 41.00 -17.46
C GLY A 26 -36.47 42.14 -16.76
N ILE A 27 -36.81 43.17 -17.54
CA ILE A 27 -37.87 44.12 -17.17
C ILE A 27 -39.13 43.28 -16.86
N LEU A 28 -39.48 43.17 -15.59
CA LEU A 28 -40.72 42.55 -15.13
C LEU A 28 -41.91 43.33 -15.72
N SER A 29 -42.48 42.86 -16.83
CA SER A 29 -43.70 43.43 -17.41
C SER A 29 -44.93 42.79 -16.78
N HIS A 30 -45.78 43.62 -16.16
CA HIS A 30 -47.00 43.21 -15.47
C HIS A 30 -48.19 43.04 -16.43
N ASP A 31 -48.92 41.92 -16.31
CA ASP A 31 -50.20 41.69 -16.97
C ASP A 31 -51.33 42.23 -16.09
N SER A 32 -52.03 43.28 -16.55
CA SER A 32 -52.92 44.15 -15.75
C SER A 32 -54.20 43.51 -15.18
N ASN A 33 -54.31 42.17 -15.18
CA ASN A 33 -55.51 41.43 -14.76
C ASN A 33 -55.34 40.61 -13.48
N ASP A 34 -54.17 40.61 -12.84
CA ASP A 34 -53.97 39.88 -11.58
C ASP A 34 -54.16 40.79 -10.36
N SER A 35 -55.06 40.43 -9.46
CA SER A 35 -55.45 41.23 -8.28
C SER A 35 -54.64 40.90 -7.03
N THR A 36 -53.57 40.10 -7.15
CA THR A 36 -52.64 39.82 -6.06
C THR A 36 -51.59 40.93 -5.96
N PRO A 37 -51.37 41.55 -4.79
CA PRO A 37 -50.35 42.58 -4.64
C PRO A 37 -48.97 41.97 -4.92
N LEU A 38 -48.30 42.44 -5.99
CA LEU A 38 -46.92 42.08 -6.27
C LEU A 38 -46.04 42.43 -5.07
N GLY A 39 -45.26 41.45 -4.61
CA GLY A 39 -44.19 41.65 -3.64
C GLY A 39 -44.57 41.54 -2.16
N ALA A 40 -45.81 41.14 -1.84
CA ALA A 40 -46.16 40.75 -0.48
C ALA A 40 -45.98 39.24 -0.32
N LEU A 41 -45.04 38.84 0.54
CA LEU A 41 -44.88 37.45 0.97
C LEU A 41 -46.21 36.96 1.56
N THR A 42 -46.57 35.71 1.30
CA THR A 42 -47.67 35.07 2.02
C THR A 42 -47.29 34.96 3.51
N PRO A 43 -48.26 34.90 4.44
CA PRO A 43 -47.95 34.76 5.87
C PRO A 43 -47.06 33.55 6.20
N GLN A 44 -47.11 32.52 5.35
CA GLN A 44 -46.29 31.32 5.50
C GLN A 44 -44.86 31.54 5.00
N GLU A 45 -44.67 32.24 3.88
CA GLU A 45 -43.33 32.64 3.39
C GLU A 45 -42.68 33.68 4.33
N GLU A 46 -43.48 34.56 4.95
CA GLU A 46 -43.03 35.53 5.94
C GLU A 46 -42.52 34.83 7.20
N GLU A 47 -43.23 33.81 7.69
CA GLU A 47 -42.80 32.96 8.82
C GLU A 47 -41.55 32.13 8.46
N GLU A 48 -41.43 31.63 7.23
CA GLU A 48 -40.23 30.92 6.77
C GLU A 48 -39.00 31.84 6.70
N ILE A 49 -39.16 33.07 6.22
CA ILE A 49 -38.09 34.07 6.15
C ILE A 49 -37.70 34.58 7.54
N GLU A 50 -38.66 34.80 8.45
CA GLU A 50 -38.37 35.15 9.85
C GLU A 50 -37.59 34.03 10.55
N ASN A 51 -38.01 32.77 10.39
CA ASN A 51 -37.26 31.63 10.92
C ASN A 51 -35.85 31.53 10.34
N LEU A 52 -35.68 31.80 9.04
CA LEU A 52 -34.37 31.81 8.39
C LEU A 52 -33.50 32.95 8.93
N ALA A 53 -34.07 34.14 9.14
CA ALA A 53 -33.38 35.30 9.71
C ALA A 53 -32.94 35.08 11.16
N ASP A 54 -33.80 34.48 11.99
CA ASP A 54 -33.48 34.07 13.36
C ASP A 54 -32.37 33.00 13.39
N THR A 55 -32.40 32.07 12.43
CA THR A 55 -31.34 31.07 12.26
C THR A 55 -30.02 31.73 11.86
N TYR A 56 -30.05 32.71 10.95
CA TYR A 56 -28.86 33.45 10.54
C TYR A 56 -28.30 34.38 11.62
N THR A 57 -29.14 34.95 12.49
CA THR A 57 -28.66 35.73 13.65
C THR A 57 -27.97 34.86 14.71
N ALA A 58 -28.27 33.55 14.74
CA ALA A 58 -27.57 32.58 15.57
C ALA A 58 -26.26 32.05 14.93
N PHE A 59 -26.01 32.32 13.65
CA PHE A 59 -24.79 31.91 12.97
C PHE A 59 -23.71 33.00 13.04
N ASP A 60 -22.62 32.69 13.72
CA ASP A 60 -21.41 33.54 13.72
C ASP A 60 -20.63 33.46 12.39
N LEU A 61 -20.91 32.46 11.54
CA LEU A 61 -20.20 32.18 10.29
C LEU A 61 -21.18 31.84 9.16
N LEU A 62 -21.14 32.62 8.08
CA LEU A 62 -21.74 32.28 6.80
C LEU A 62 -20.67 31.65 5.91
N SER A 63 -20.87 30.40 5.47
CA SER A 63 -20.01 29.75 4.49
C SER A 63 -20.73 29.62 3.15
N VAL A 64 -20.06 30.01 2.07
CA VAL A 64 -20.53 29.83 0.69
C VAL A 64 -19.50 28.99 -0.06
N THR A 65 -19.98 28.08 -0.90
CA THR A 65 -19.15 27.29 -1.80
C THR A 65 -19.06 27.97 -3.15
N PHE A 66 -17.86 28.03 -3.72
CA PHE A 66 -17.64 28.53 -5.07
C PHE A 66 -18.02 27.44 -6.08
N ASP A 67 -19.32 27.23 -6.27
CA ASP A 67 -19.83 26.10 -7.06
C ASP A 67 -19.47 26.22 -8.55
N ASP A 68 -19.46 27.44 -9.09
CA ASP A 68 -19.17 27.69 -10.50
C ASP A 68 -17.69 27.94 -10.83
N LEU A 69 -16.83 28.13 -9.82
CA LEU A 69 -15.41 28.43 -10.03
C LEU A 69 -14.70 27.36 -10.85
N ASN A 70 -15.00 26.08 -10.59
CA ASN A 70 -14.42 24.99 -11.38
C ASN A 70 -14.95 24.98 -12.81
N LYS A 71 -16.22 25.32 -13.01
CA LYS A 71 -16.84 25.38 -14.33
C LYS A 71 -16.25 26.52 -15.16
N GLU A 72 -16.14 27.71 -14.59
CA GLU A 72 -15.57 28.87 -15.27
C GLU A 72 -14.09 28.68 -15.59
N LEU A 73 -13.33 28.06 -14.68
CA LEU A 73 -11.95 27.66 -14.93
C LEU A 73 -11.82 26.65 -16.06
N GLN A 74 -12.72 25.66 -16.13
CA GLN A 74 -12.74 24.68 -17.22
C GLN A 74 -13.11 25.33 -18.55
N GLU A 75 -14.05 26.28 -18.56
CA GLU A 75 -14.45 26.99 -19.79
C GLU A 75 -13.32 27.87 -20.34
N LYS A 76 -12.55 28.50 -19.45
CA LYS A 76 -11.45 29.41 -19.82
C LYS A 76 -10.15 28.67 -20.11
N PHE A 77 -9.89 27.59 -19.39
CA PHE A 77 -8.69 26.78 -19.53
C PHE A 77 -9.04 25.32 -19.85
N PRO A 78 -9.74 25.05 -20.97
CA PRO A 78 -10.25 23.72 -21.29
C PRO A 78 -9.14 22.72 -21.62
N ASN A 79 -7.96 23.22 -21.96
CA ASN A 79 -6.80 22.41 -22.34
C ASN A 79 -5.84 22.13 -21.18
N ASP A 80 -6.08 22.68 -19.99
CA ASP A 80 -5.18 22.47 -18.87
C ASP A 80 -5.41 21.12 -18.20
N ALA A 81 -4.32 20.40 -17.94
CA ALA A 81 -4.39 19.14 -17.21
C ALA A 81 -4.70 19.40 -15.71
N LEU A 82 -4.16 20.48 -15.16
CA LEU A 82 -4.21 20.81 -13.75
C LEU A 82 -4.62 22.27 -13.55
N ARG A 83 -5.52 22.50 -12.60
CA ARG A 83 -5.76 23.82 -12.03
C ARG A 83 -4.71 24.07 -10.95
N ALA A 84 -3.88 25.09 -11.13
CA ALA A 84 -2.97 25.62 -10.11
C ALA A 84 -2.77 27.12 -10.33
N GLY A 85 -2.37 27.86 -9.29
CA GLY A 85 -2.03 29.27 -9.44
C GLY A 85 -2.30 30.10 -8.19
N ILE A 86 -2.29 31.40 -8.35
CA ILE A 86 -2.66 32.38 -7.34
C ILE A 86 -3.94 33.06 -7.83
N MET A 87 -4.88 33.29 -6.91
CA MET A 87 -6.12 34.02 -7.19
C MET A 87 -6.18 35.24 -6.29
N GLU A 88 -6.58 36.37 -6.86
CA GLU A 88 -6.78 37.62 -6.12
C GLU A 88 -8.27 37.94 -6.02
N ILE A 89 -8.71 38.34 -4.83
CA ILE A 89 -10.07 38.87 -4.64
C ILE A 89 -10.02 40.37 -4.95
N GLU A 90 -10.62 40.77 -6.07
CA GLU A 90 -10.73 42.19 -6.47
C GLU A 90 -11.99 42.85 -5.90
N ASP A 91 -13.14 42.17 -5.95
CA ASP A 91 -14.44 42.72 -5.56
C ASP A 91 -15.37 41.61 -5.02
N LEU A 92 -16.04 41.87 -3.90
CA LEU A 92 -16.94 40.90 -3.27
C LEU A 92 -18.31 41.56 -2.98
N LYS A 93 -19.38 40.99 -3.54
CA LYS A 93 -20.74 41.51 -3.36
C LYS A 93 -21.65 40.50 -2.67
N VAL A 94 -22.20 40.93 -1.55
CA VAL A 94 -23.22 40.18 -0.83
C VAL A 94 -24.58 40.75 -1.19
N ILE A 95 -25.37 39.97 -1.92
CA ILE A 95 -26.74 40.32 -2.31
C ILE A 95 -27.69 39.58 -1.37
N ASP A 96 -28.57 40.32 -0.70
CA ASP A 96 -29.60 39.74 0.16
C ASP A 96 -30.84 39.27 -0.64
N ALA A 97 -31.78 38.61 0.04
CA ALA A 97 -33.02 38.11 -0.57
C ALA A 97 -33.93 39.22 -1.12
N TYR A 98 -33.72 40.47 -0.73
CA TYR A 98 -34.47 41.66 -1.17
C TYR A 98 -33.72 42.44 -2.27
N GLY A 99 -32.58 41.94 -2.75
CA GLY A 99 -31.77 42.56 -3.78
C GLY A 99 -30.90 43.73 -3.28
N GLN A 100 -30.72 43.90 -1.97
CA GLN A 100 -29.77 44.86 -1.42
C GLN A 100 -28.35 44.34 -1.59
N ILE A 101 -27.44 45.22 -2.01
CA ILE A 101 -26.05 44.87 -2.30
C ILE A 101 -25.15 45.49 -1.23
N LEU A 102 -24.39 44.65 -0.54
CA LEU A 102 -23.25 45.04 0.28
C LEU A 102 -21.97 44.78 -0.53
N GLU A 103 -21.32 45.85 -0.96
CA GLU A 103 -20.01 45.79 -1.61
C GLU A 103 -18.91 45.78 -0.53
N ILE A 104 -17.98 44.83 -0.65
CA ILE A 104 -16.82 44.67 0.22
C ILE A 104 -15.59 44.93 -0.65
N ASP A 105 -14.93 46.06 -0.38
CA ASP A 105 -13.71 46.45 -1.10
C ASP A 105 -12.48 46.00 -0.29
N PRO A 106 -11.73 45.01 -0.79
CA PRO A 106 -10.60 44.43 -0.07
C PRO A 106 -9.38 45.38 -0.01
N THR A 107 -9.44 46.55 -0.65
CA THR A 107 -8.43 47.61 -0.51
C THR A 107 -8.65 48.48 0.73
N ILE A 108 -9.86 48.46 1.32
CA ILE A 108 -10.23 49.32 2.46
C ILE A 108 -9.82 48.67 3.79
N PRO A 109 -9.13 49.40 4.70
CA PRO A 109 -8.81 48.89 6.04
C PRO A 109 -10.06 48.49 6.83
N GLY A 110 -10.12 47.24 7.29
CA GLY A 110 -11.26 46.66 8.02
C GLY A 110 -12.21 45.83 7.17
N GLN A 111 -12.04 45.83 5.84
CA GLN A 111 -12.79 45.00 4.88
C GLN A 111 -11.90 43.95 4.19
N LYS A 112 -10.64 43.81 4.65
CA LYS A 112 -9.70 42.84 4.09
C LYS A 112 -10.11 41.40 4.39
N PRO A 113 -10.11 40.49 3.39
CA PRO A 113 -10.39 39.09 3.61
C PRO A 113 -9.30 38.45 4.49
N SER A 114 -9.71 37.49 5.32
CA SER A 114 -8.78 36.62 6.03
C SER A 114 -8.63 35.32 5.25
N ILE A 115 -7.41 35.02 4.82
CA ILE A 115 -7.11 33.78 4.09
C ILE A 115 -6.79 32.68 5.11
N ALA A 116 -7.25 31.46 4.85
CA ALA A 116 -6.90 30.32 5.69
C ALA A 116 -5.44 29.91 5.47
N LEU A 117 -4.73 29.52 6.54
CA LEU A 117 -3.32 29.07 6.50
C LEU A 117 -3.02 28.05 5.40
N SER A 118 -3.98 27.18 5.06
CA SER A 118 -3.83 26.18 4.01
C SER A 118 -3.77 26.74 2.58
N MET A 119 -4.15 28.01 2.40
CA MET A 119 -4.27 28.75 1.14
C MET A 119 -3.36 29.99 1.11
N GLU A 120 -2.59 30.25 2.18
CA GLU A 120 -1.62 31.35 2.20
C GLU A 120 -0.46 31.10 1.22
N THR A 121 0.03 32.18 0.62
CA THR A 121 1.27 32.19 -0.15
C THR A 121 2.47 32.21 0.82
N ARG A 122 3.64 31.70 0.39
CA ARG A 122 4.84 31.61 1.25
C ARG A 122 5.43 32.98 1.65
N ASN A 123 5.11 34.02 0.88
CA ASN A 123 5.52 35.39 1.13
C ASN A 123 4.24 36.17 1.46
N GLN A 124 3.91 36.35 2.74
CA GLN A 124 2.96 37.39 3.12
C GLN A 124 3.75 38.50 3.80
N ASP A 125 4.26 39.44 3.01
CA ASP A 125 4.37 40.81 3.49
C ASP A 125 2.94 41.36 3.65
N ASP A 126 2.72 42.27 4.61
CA ASP A 126 1.40 42.79 5.01
C ASP A 126 0.58 43.45 3.86
N SER A 127 1.21 43.63 2.69
CA SER A 127 0.65 44.17 1.45
C SER A 127 -0.09 43.15 0.56
N GLU A 128 0.14 41.84 0.69
CA GLU A 128 -0.37 40.79 -0.25
C GLU A 128 -1.55 39.99 0.33
N ARG A 129 -2.32 40.56 1.25
CA ARG A 129 -3.38 39.86 2.02
C ARG A 129 -4.65 39.49 1.22
N ASN A 130 -4.72 39.79 -0.08
CA ASN A 130 -5.89 39.50 -0.93
C ASN A 130 -5.65 38.33 -1.90
N GLU A 131 -4.43 37.77 -1.91
CA GLU A 131 -4.02 36.68 -2.80
C GLU A 131 -4.04 35.34 -2.08
N PHE A 132 -4.65 34.33 -2.69
CA PHE A 132 -4.67 32.97 -2.15
C PHE A 132 -4.22 31.92 -3.16
N LEU A 133 -3.58 30.89 -2.66
CA LEU A 133 -3.00 29.81 -3.43
C LEU A 133 -4.05 28.76 -3.82
N LEU A 134 -4.17 28.53 -5.13
CA LEU A 134 -4.85 27.39 -5.71
C LEU A 134 -3.84 26.24 -5.85
N LYS A 135 -3.93 25.28 -4.93
CA LYS A 135 -3.12 24.05 -5.01
C LYS A 135 -3.44 23.27 -6.29
N PRO A 136 -2.44 22.63 -6.92
CA PRO A 136 -2.66 21.76 -8.07
C PRO A 136 -3.79 20.76 -7.84
N ARG A 137 -4.80 20.76 -8.71
CA ARG A 137 -5.91 19.80 -8.71
C ARG A 137 -6.32 19.46 -10.14
N ILE A 138 -6.73 18.21 -10.35
CA ILE A 138 -7.37 17.80 -11.61
C ILE A 138 -8.75 18.49 -11.65
N GLN A 139 -9.04 19.19 -12.74
CA GLN A 139 -10.31 19.92 -12.89
C GLN A 139 -11.49 18.96 -12.99
N GLN A 140 -11.32 17.84 -13.70
CA GLN A 140 -12.31 16.79 -13.85
C GLN A 140 -12.40 15.93 -12.58
N GLY A 141 -13.59 15.36 -12.31
CA GLY A 141 -13.75 14.39 -11.23
C GLY A 141 -12.77 13.23 -11.43
N ALA A 142 -11.95 12.94 -10.43
CA ALA A 142 -10.91 11.92 -10.55
C ALA A 142 -10.77 11.14 -9.26
N ARG A 143 -10.43 9.85 -9.39
CA ARG A 143 -10.10 9.01 -8.23
C ARG A 143 -8.92 8.11 -8.54
N LEU A 144 -8.08 7.93 -7.53
CA LEU A 144 -7.09 6.88 -7.54
C LEU A 144 -7.80 5.58 -7.17
N LYS A 145 -7.84 4.64 -8.11
CA LYS A 145 -8.38 3.29 -7.88
C LYS A 145 -7.22 2.35 -7.65
N PHE A 146 -7.14 1.84 -6.43
CA PHE A 146 -6.18 0.82 -6.03
C PHE A 146 -6.98 -0.39 -5.53
N GLN A 147 -6.80 -1.53 -6.20
CA GLN A 147 -7.67 -2.69 -6.02
C GLN A 147 -6.86 -3.98 -5.99
N LEU A 148 -7.12 -4.81 -4.97
CA LEU A 148 -6.64 -6.18 -4.91
C LEU A 148 -7.38 -7.05 -5.92
N LEU A 149 -6.64 -7.90 -6.62
CA LEU A 149 -7.17 -8.81 -7.65
C LEU A 149 -7.09 -10.24 -7.16
N SER A 150 -7.87 -11.15 -7.73
CA SER A 150 -7.76 -12.57 -7.43
C SER A 150 -6.37 -13.10 -7.80
N SER A 151 -5.82 -13.99 -6.97
CA SER A 151 -4.56 -14.70 -7.26
C SER A 151 -4.63 -15.57 -8.50
N ASP A 152 -5.85 -15.99 -8.87
CA ASP A 152 -6.10 -16.96 -9.94
C ASP A 152 -6.50 -16.29 -11.27
N ASP A 153 -7.03 -15.06 -11.21
CA ASP A 153 -7.51 -14.31 -12.39
C ASP A 153 -7.43 -12.79 -12.16
N ASP A 154 -6.48 -12.16 -12.84
CA ASP A 154 -6.20 -10.72 -12.81
C ASP A 154 -7.38 -9.84 -13.29
N THR A 155 -8.39 -10.40 -13.96
CA THR A 155 -9.58 -9.65 -14.37
C THR A 155 -10.61 -9.52 -13.26
N THR A 156 -10.48 -10.34 -12.22
CA THR A 156 -11.45 -10.42 -11.13
C THR A 156 -10.95 -9.71 -9.87
N PRO A 157 -11.74 -8.82 -9.27
CA PRO A 157 -11.44 -8.30 -7.94
C PRO A 157 -11.38 -9.39 -6.89
N ALA A 158 -10.45 -9.23 -5.94
CA ALA A 158 -10.49 -9.99 -4.71
C ALA A 158 -11.73 -9.64 -3.89
N ASN A 159 -12.26 -10.62 -3.16
CA ASN A 159 -13.45 -10.43 -2.33
C ASN A 159 -13.33 -11.24 -1.04
N ALA A 160 -14.08 -10.84 -0.02
CA ALA A 160 -14.10 -11.48 1.30
C ALA A 160 -15.13 -12.61 1.41
N GLY A 161 -15.53 -13.23 0.30
CA GLY A 161 -16.51 -14.31 0.29
C GLY A 161 -16.11 -15.42 1.27
N THR A 162 -17.09 -15.99 1.95
CA THR A 162 -16.93 -17.18 2.79
C THR A 162 -17.83 -18.28 2.25
N GLU A 163 -17.52 -19.54 2.56
CA GLU A 163 -18.32 -20.70 2.12
C GLU A 163 -19.79 -20.61 2.59
N ASP A 164 -20.06 -19.84 3.64
CA ASP A 164 -21.41 -19.58 4.17
C ASP A 164 -22.25 -18.63 3.31
N MET A 165 -21.62 -17.89 2.38
CA MET A 165 -22.32 -16.95 1.49
C MET A 165 -22.73 -17.65 0.19
N ALA A 166 -23.99 -18.09 0.14
CA ALA A 166 -24.55 -18.75 -1.04
C ALA A 166 -24.40 -17.88 -2.31
N GLY A 167 -23.67 -18.39 -3.30
CA GLY A 167 -23.47 -17.74 -4.61
C GLY A 167 -22.27 -16.79 -4.70
N VAL A 168 -21.45 -16.69 -3.64
CA VAL A 168 -20.19 -15.91 -3.66
C VAL A 168 -19.00 -16.86 -3.63
N THR A 169 -18.18 -16.84 -4.68
CA THR A 169 -16.87 -17.53 -4.68
C THR A 169 -15.84 -16.61 -4.05
N ALA A 170 -15.21 -17.08 -2.97
CA ALA A 170 -14.12 -16.38 -2.31
C ALA A 170 -12.91 -16.26 -3.25
N ASN A 171 -12.46 -15.04 -3.51
CA ASN A 171 -11.26 -14.78 -4.30
C ASN A 171 -10.23 -14.11 -3.41
N THR A 172 -9.21 -14.86 -3.02
CA THR A 172 -8.05 -14.32 -2.28
C THR A 172 -7.10 -13.63 -3.26
N PRO A 173 -6.50 -12.49 -2.88
CA PRO A 173 -5.43 -11.86 -3.65
C PRO A 173 -4.06 -12.45 -3.39
N VAL A 174 -3.95 -13.35 -2.42
CA VAL A 174 -2.68 -13.93 -2.00
C VAL A 174 -2.27 -15.04 -2.98
N CYS A 175 -1.12 -14.85 -3.63
CA CYS A 175 -0.51 -15.85 -4.50
C CYS A 175 0.22 -16.92 -3.70
N ALA A 176 1.02 -16.50 -2.71
CA ALA A 176 1.85 -17.35 -1.88
C ALA A 176 2.29 -16.58 -0.62
N PHE A 177 2.76 -17.30 0.38
CA PHE A 177 3.44 -16.71 1.53
C PHE A 177 4.93 -17.06 1.49
N LEU A 178 5.75 -16.09 1.87
CA LEU A 178 7.19 -16.23 2.03
C LEU A 178 7.52 -16.11 3.50
N LEU A 179 8.47 -16.90 3.97
CA LEU A 179 8.97 -16.82 5.34
C LEU A 179 10.49 -16.74 5.29
N PRO A 180 11.07 -15.56 5.60
CA PRO A 180 12.51 -15.41 5.74
C PRO A 180 13.07 -16.36 6.83
N ASP A 181 14.02 -17.21 6.45
CA ASP A 181 14.81 -18.02 7.38
C ASP A 181 16.23 -17.45 7.48
N HIS A 182 16.49 -16.75 8.58
CA HIS A 182 17.79 -16.13 8.87
C HIS A 182 18.84 -17.11 9.40
N ILE A 183 18.44 -18.33 9.82
CA ILE A 183 19.38 -19.36 10.27
C ILE A 183 20.07 -19.97 9.04
N GLU A 184 19.30 -20.22 7.99
CA GLU A 184 19.74 -20.91 6.79
C GLU A 184 19.94 -19.96 5.59
N TRP A 185 19.79 -18.63 5.77
CA TRP A 185 19.73 -17.64 4.68
C TRP A 185 18.88 -18.13 3.50
N ALA A 186 17.69 -18.58 3.85
CA ALA A 186 16.74 -19.15 2.94
C ALA A 186 15.42 -18.36 3.00
N MET A 187 14.56 -18.64 2.05
CA MET A 187 13.21 -18.14 2.01
C MET A 187 12.29 -19.33 1.80
N GLU A 188 11.60 -19.74 2.87
CA GLU A 188 10.57 -20.77 2.78
C GLU A 188 9.36 -20.21 2.04
N VAL A 189 8.71 -21.06 1.26
CA VAL A 189 7.60 -20.71 0.40
C VAL A 189 6.43 -21.64 0.72
N PHE A 190 5.29 -21.02 0.99
CA PHE A 190 4.01 -21.67 1.23
C PHE A 190 3.02 -21.21 0.17
N ASP A 191 2.07 -22.06 -0.17
CA ASP A 191 1.00 -21.67 -1.08
C ASP A 191 -0.04 -20.75 -0.42
N LYS A 192 -1.05 -20.33 -1.19
CA LYS A 192 -2.14 -19.49 -0.69
C LYS A 192 -2.94 -20.09 0.49
N ASN A 193 -2.87 -21.40 0.72
CA ASN A 193 -3.52 -22.09 1.83
C ASN A 193 -2.59 -22.31 3.03
N GLY A 194 -1.32 -21.90 2.94
CA GLY A 194 -0.31 -22.12 3.98
C GLY A 194 0.36 -23.50 3.92
N ASP A 195 0.17 -24.28 2.86
CA ASP A 195 0.89 -25.54 2.68
C ASP A 195 2.35 -25.29 2.26
N ALA A 196 3.29 -25.96 2.92
CA ALA A 196 4.71 -25.87 2.59
C ALA A 196 5.00 -26.41 1.18
N ARG A 197 5.66 -25.60 0.35
CA ARG A 197 6.01 -25.95 -1.04
C ARG A 197 7.50 -26.20 -1.22
N GLY A 198 8.33 -25.45 -0.51
CA GLY A 198 9.76 -25.61 -0.50
C GLY A 198 10.46 -24.36 -0.01
N GLN A 199 11.75 -24.27 -0.28
CA GLN A 199 12.56 -23.13 0.09
C GLN A 199 13.55 -22.77 -1.02
N LEU A 200 13.77 -21.47 -1.17
CA LEU A 200 14.84 -20.92 -1.97
C LEU A 200 16.02 -20.63 -1.05
N ARG A 201 17.18 -21.22 -1.31
CA ARG A 201 18.39 -21.01 -0.48
C ARG A 201 19.62 -20.78 -1.31
N VAL A 202 20.67 -20.28 -0.67
CA VAL A 202 22.00 -20.20 -1.27
C VAL A 202 22.60 -21.61 -1.36
N ALA A 203 23.15 -21.97 -2.53
CA ALA A 203 23.67 -23.31 -2.78
C ALA A 203 24.93 -23.60 -1.95
N GLU A 204 25.83 -22.63 -1.89
CA GLU A 204 27.10 -22.68 -1.16
C GLU A 204 27.17 -21.51 -0.19
N ARG A 205 26.91 -21.78 1.09
CA ARG A 205 26.93 -20.75 2.11
C ARG A 205 28.35 -20.43 2.52
N THR A 206 28.58 -19.16 2.81
CA THR A 206 29.81 -18.71 3.45
C THR A 206 29.49 -17.84 4.65
N TRP A 207 30.26 -18.01 5.73
CA TRP A 207 30.20 -17.11 6.88
C TRP A 207 31.18 -15.94 6.74
N GLU A 208 31.92 -15.91 5.64
CA GLU A 208 32.79 -14.79 5.26
C GLU A 208 31.93 -13.57 4.91
N HIS A 209 32.48 -12.36 5.07
CA HIS A 209 31.74 -11.11 4.86
C HIS A 209 30.57 -10.90 5.84
N GLY A 210 30.65 -11.56 6.99
CA GLY A 210 29.83 -11.45 8.21
C GLY A 210 28.31 -11.56 8.06
N GLY A 211 27.83 -12.21 7.01
CA GLY A 211 26.42 -12.56 6.88
C GLY A 211 25.81 -12.24 5.53
N ILE A 212 26.54 -11.50 4.68
CA ILE A 212 26.17 -11.33 3.27
C ILE A 212 26.45 -12.64 2.53
N GLN A 213 25.44 -13.19 1.87
CA GLN A 213 25.60 -14.39 1.06
C GLN A 213 25.82 -14.04 -0.41
N LYS A 214 26.67 -14.84 -1.05
CA LYS A 214 27.01 -14.76 -2.48
C LYS A 214 26.67 -16.08 -3.17
N GLY A 215 26.63 -16.06 -4.50
CA GLY A 215 26.52 -17.26 -5.32
C GLY A 215 25.10 -17.66 -5.70
N ARG A 216 24.99 -18.79 -6.41
CA ARG A 216 23.75 -19.28 -7.00
C ARG A 216 22.73 -19.73 -5.95
N LEU A 217 21.46 -19.60 -6.32
CA LEU A 217 20.35 -20.11 -5.54
C LEU A 217 20.00 -21.54 -5.97
N ALA A 218 19.47 -22.31 -5.02
CA ALA A 218 18.94 -23.64 -5.22
C ALA A 218 17.54 -23.71 -4.60
N TRP A 219 16.65 -24.41 -5.30
CA TRP A 219 15.33 -24.75 -4.79
C TRP A 219 15.37 -26.14 -4.14
N ASP A 220 14.99 -26.21 -2.87
CA ASP A 220 14.76 -27.47 -2.17
C ASP A 220 13.23 -27.63 -1.94
N PRO A 221 12.66 -28.81 -2.22
CA PRO A 221 11.26 -29.07 -1.88
C PRO A 221 11.02 -29.09 -0.37
N ALA A 222 9.77 -28.89 0.04
CA ALA A 222 9.38 -29.03 1.43
C ALA A 222 9.65 -30.47 1.93
N PRO A 223 10.10 -30.64 3.18
CA PRO A 223 10.23 -31.95 3.80
C PRO A 223 8.91 -32.74 3.70
N GLY A 224 8.98 -34.02 3.34
CA GLY A 224 7.78 -34.84 3.08
C GLY A 224 7.29 -34.84 1.64
N SER A 225 7.80 -33.95 0.78
CA SER A 225 7.50 -33.95 -0.66
C SER A 225 8.60 -34.66 -1.46
N GLU A 226 8.20 -35.49 -2.42
CA GLU A 226 9.13 -36.08 -3.39
C GLU A 226 9.18 -35.21 -4.65
N THR A 227 10.31 -34.58 -4.91
CA THR A 227 10.56 -33.88 -6.17
C THR A 227 11.87 -34.33 -6.80
N GLY A 228 11.94 -34.18 -8.13
CA GLY A 228 13.17 -34.43 -8.86
C GLY A 228 14.25 -33.39 -8.54
N ILE A 229 15.51 -33.82 -8.55
CA ILE A 229 16.66 -32.91 -8.41
C ILE A 229 16.61 -31.87 -9.54
N GLY A 230 16.77 -30.59 -9.18
CA GLY A 230 16.79 -29.49 -10.15
C GLY A 230 15.43 -29.09 -10.70
N GLN A 231 14.34 -29.44 -10.02
CA GLN A 231 13.03 -28.86 -10.34
C GLN A 231 13.02 -27.35 -10.07
N LEU A 232 12.26 -26.65 -10.91
CA LEU A 232 11.96 -25.24 -10.72
C LEU A 232 11.03 -25.04 -9.52
N PRO A 233 11.08 -23.86 -8.87
CA PRO A 233 10.12 -23.45 -7.86
C PRO A 233 8.67 -23.65 -8.29
N ASN A 234 7.86 -24.14 -7.35
CA ASN A 234 6.43 -24.36 -7.54
C ASN A 234 5.69 -24.09 -6.24
N SER A 235 5.22 -22.86 -6.10
CA SER A 235 4.33 -22.36 -5.05
C SER A 235 2.86 -22.75 -5.30
N GLY A 236 2.52 -23.22 -6.50
CA GLY A 236 1.14 -23.44 -6.93
C GLY A 236 0.46 -22.20 -7.50
N ASN A 237 1.17 -21.08 -7.64
CA ASN A 237 0.67 -19.86 -8.28
C ASN A 237 1.64 -19.34 -9.36
N PRO A 238 1.18 -19.08 -10.61
CA PRO A 238 2.05 -18.66 -11.70
C PRO A 238 2.84 -17.37 -11.45
N SER A 239 2.26 -16.37 -10.79
CA SER A 239 2.93 -15.09 -10.53
C SER A 239 4.02 -15.23 -9.47
N ALA A 240 3.74 -15.97 -8.38
CA ALA A 240 4.75 -16.28 -7.38
C ALA A 240 5.87 -17.15 -7.95
N ASP A 241 5.53 -18.12 -8.81
CA ASP A 241 6.52 -18.97 -9.49
C ASP A 241 7.40 -18.15 -10.46
N ALA A 242 6.82 -17.22 -11.21
CA ALA A 242 7.58 -16.33 -12.09
C ALA A 242 8.59 -15.48 -11.31
N PHE A 243 8.18 -14.94 -10.17
CA PHE A 243 9.07 -14.25 -9.24
C PHE A 243 10.22 -15.14 -8.73
N LEU A 244 9.91 -16.32 -8.19
CA LEU A 244 10.92 -17.24 -7.64
C LEU A 244 11.90 -17.73 -8.72
N ASN A 245 11.38 -18.03 -9.92
CA ASN A 245 12.20 -18.39 -11.07
C ASN A 245 13.12 -17.26 -11.49
N LYS A 246 12.64 -16.00 -11.43
CA LYS A 246 13.48 -14.85 -11.78
C LYS A 246 14.65 -14.67 -10.82
N LEU A 247 14.45 -14.89 -9.52
CA LEU A 247 15.54 -14.88 -8.54
C LEU A 247 16.59 -15.96 -8.85
N LEU A 248 16.17 -17.17 -9.21
CA LEU A 248 17.11 -18.23 -9.64
C LEU A 248 17.90 -17.82 -10.87
N GLU A 249 17.23 -17.31 -11.91
CA GLU A 249 17.86 -16.83 -13.14
C GLU A 249 18.91 -15.74 -12.85
N MET A 250 18.54 -14.73 -12.05
CA MET A 250 19.44 -13.65 -11.66
C MET A 250 20.64 -14.16 -10.86
N SER A 251 20.44 -15.14 -9.98
CA SER A 251 21.54 -15.70 -9.20
C SER A 251 22.57 -16.43 -10.05
N ILE A 252 22.14 -17.11 -11.12
CA ILE A 252 23.04 -17.78 -12.07
C ILE A 252 23.81 -16.72 -12.88
N GLN A 253 23.12 -15.66 -13.31
CA GLN A 253 23.77 -14.57 -14.05
C GLN A 253 24.79 -13.84 -13.16
N ASN A 254 24.46 -13.56 -11.90
CA ASN A 254 25.36 -12.89 -10.96
C ASN A 254 26.59 -13.74 -10.65
N GLU A 255 26.45 -15.07 -10.52
CA GLU A 255 27.59 -15.98 -10.34
C GLU A 255 28.59 -15.90 -11.50
N VAL A 256 28.10 -15.71 -12.73
CA VAL A 256 28.95 -15.60 -13.93
C VAL A 256 29.58 -14.22 -14.08
N ASP A 257 28.76 -13.16 -13.96
CA ASP A 257 29.20 -11.80 -14.29
C ASP A 257 29.93 -11.12 -13.12
N ASN A 258 29.44 -11.32 -11.89
CA ASN A 258 29.86 -10.57 -10.71
C ASN A 258 29.85 -11.44 -9.43
N PRO A 259 30.67 -12.52 -9.37
CA PRO A 259 30.63 -13.48 -8.26
C PRO A 259 30.99 -12.88 -6.89
N GLU A 260 31.64 -11.71 -6.87
CA GLU A 260 32.05 -11.02 -5.65
C GLU A 260 30.98 -10.10 -5.07
N VAL A 261 29.92 -9.82 -5.81
CA VAL A 261 28.80 -8.98 -5.37
C VAL A 261 27.85 -9.82 -4.50
N GLU A 262 27.16 -9.14 -3.58
CA GLU A 262 26.07 -9.74 -2.81
C GLU A 262 25.06 -10.44 -3.72
N GLY A 263 24.57 -11.61 -3.33
CA GLY A 263 23.57 -12.34 -4.10
C GLY A 263 22.17 -11.74 -3.98
N VAL A 264 21.36 -11.95 -5.02
CA VAL A 264 19.99 -11.39 -5.12
C VAL A 264 19.07 -11.77 -3.95
N LEU A 265 19.16 -12.99 -3.41
CA LEU A 265 18.36 -13.39 -2.24
C LEU A 265 18.85 -12.71 -0.97
N SER A 266 20.17 -12.59 -0.79
CA SER A 266 20.76 -11.91 0.37
C SER A 266 20.30 -10.44 0.42
N SER A 267 20.37 -9.75 -0.71
CA SER A 267 19.94 -8.34 -0.79
C SER A 267 18.44 -8.18 -0.56
N LEU A 268 17.60 -9.08 -1.09
CA LEU A 268 16.16 -9.08 -0.84
C LEU A 268 15.81 -9.32 0.63
N LEU A 269 16.41 -10.34 1.27
CA LEU A 269 16.16 -10.65 2.68
C LEU A 269 16.56 -9.46 3.57
N ARG A 270 17.72 -8.83 3.31
CA ARG A 270 18.15 -7.63 4.04
C ARG A 270 17.23 -6.43 3.82
N ALA A 271 16.67 -6.26 2.61
CA ALA A 271 15.68 -5.22 2.34
C ALA A 271 14.42 -5.44 3.18
N ILE A 272 13.88 -6.66 3.15
CA ILE A 272 12.70 -7.07 3.93
C ILE A 272 12.93 -6.83 5.43
N ASP A 273 14.05 -7.28 5.98
CA ASP A 273 14.35 -7.16 7.40
C ASP A 273 14.48 -5.73 7.86
N THR A 274 15.17 -4.90 7.07
CA THR A 274 15.37 -3.49 7.41
C THR A 274 14.05 -2.74 7.37
N THR A 275 13.21 -2.99 6.37
CA THR A 275 11.87 -2.39 6.28
C THR A 275 10.99 -2.85 7.44
N TYR A 276 10.98 -4.14 7.79
CA TYR A 276 10.23 -4.64 8.94
C TYR A 276 10.67 -4.02 10.26
N TRP A 277 11.96 -3.83 10.45
CA TRP A 277 12.50 -3.21 11.66
C TRP A 277 12.06 -1.74 11.79
N ASP A 278 11.86 -1.04 10.67
CA ASP A 278 11.44 0.35 10.67
C ASP A 278 9.92 0.52 10.80
N MET A 279 9.14 -0.26 10.04
CA MET A 279 7.68 -0.16 10.02
C MET A 279 7.01 -0.79 11.24
N ASP A 280 7.48 -1.96 11.66
CA ASP A 280 6.83 -2.78 12.67
C ASP A 280 7.85 -3.53 13.52
N PRO A 281 8.70 -2.86 14.32
CA PRO A 281 9.76 -3.53 15.07
C PRO A 281 9.25 -4.63 16.00
N PHE A 282 8.01 -4.55 16.49
CA PHE A 282 7.45 -5.47 17.48
C PHE A 282 6.45 -6.50 16.92
N GLY A 283 5.96 -6.33 15.70
CA GLY A 283 4.94 -7.21 15.12
C GLY A 283 3.55 -6.77 15.57
N LYS A 284 2.67 -6.43 14.63
CA LYS A 284 1.27 -6.03 14.90
C LYS A 284 0.30 -7.19 15.17
N GLY A 285 0.78 -8.43 15.16
CA GLY A 285 0.04 -9.56 15.70
C GLY A 285 0.13 -9.53 17.22
N GLY A 286 -0.90 -9.01 17.88
CA GLY A 286 -0.90 -8.88 19.35
C GLY A 286 -0.60 -10.19 20.06
N ASP A 287 0.13 -10.15 21.18
CA ASP A 287 0.49 -11.20 22.17
C ASP A 287 0.81 -12.63 21.70
N ASP A 288 0.73 -12.95 20.42
CA ASP A 288 1.06 -14.25 19.83
C ASP A 288 2.57 -14.30 19.61
N ILE A 289 3.23 -14.66 20.72
CA ILE A 289 4.63 -15.07 20.85
C ILE A 289 5.11 -16.07 19.76
N PRO A 290 4.27 -16.91 19.09
CA PRO A 290 4.72 -17.76 17.97
C PRO A 290 5.46 -17.02 16.86
N SER A 291 5.06 -15.79 16.52
CA SER A 291 5.68 -14.98 15.47
C SER A 291 7.16 -14.62 15.74
N MET A 292 7.58 -14.59 17.00
CA MET A 292 8.99 -14.36 17.38
C MET A 292 9.89 -15.55 17.02
N PHE A 293 9.34 -16.77 17.00
CA PHE A 293 10.09 -18.00 16.73
C PHE A 293 9.88 -18.52 15.30
N MET A 294 8.70 -18.25 14.73
CA MET A 294 8.37 -18.63 13.35
C MET A 294 8.89 -17.63 12.31
N GLY A 295 9.25 -16.41 12.73
CA GLY A 295 9.51 -15.32 11.79
C GLY A 295 8.21 -14.63 11.35
N ARG A 296 8.33 -13.65 10.45
CA ARG A 296 7.19 -12.87 9.95
C ARG A 296 6.84 -13.27 8.52
N PRO A 297 5.68 -13.89 8.29
CA PRO A 297 5.25 -14.21 6.93
C PRO A 297 5.02 -12.94 6.10
N VAL A 298 5.47 -13.00 4.84
CA VAL A 298 5.26 -11.98 3.82
C VAL A 298 4.28 -12.55 2.80
N ALA A 299 3.19 -11.84 2.53
CA ALA A 299 2.25 -12.22 1.48
C ALA A 299 2.68 -11.65 0.13
N ILE A 300 2.72 -12.50 -0.89
CA ILE A 300 2.76 -12.08 -2.29
C ILE A 300 1.31 -11.86 -2.74
N THR A 301 0.96 -10.67 -3.20
CA THR A 301 -0.41 -10.34 -3.58
C THR A 301 -0.52 -9.66 -4.95
N ARG A 302 -1.65 -9.85 -5.63
CA ARG A 302 -1.97 -9.15 -6.89
C ARG A 302 -2.77 -7.89 -6.62
N ALA A 303 -2.36 -6.79 -7.25
CA ALA A 303 -3.09 -5.54 -7.21
C ALA A 303 -3.04 -4.81 -8.56
N LYS A 304 -3.95 -3.87 -8.75
CA LYS A 304 -3.97 -2.95 -9.87
C LYS A 304 -4.16 -1.53 -9.37
N VAL A 305 -3.42 -0.60 -9.97
CA VAL A 305 -3.60 0.83 -9.76
C VAL A 305 -3.98 1.52 -11.07
N CYS A 306 -4.94 2.44 -11.00
CA CYS A 306 -5.37 3.25 -12.13
C CYS A 306 -5.84 4.62 -11.62
N LEU A 307 -5.43 5.67 -12.31
CA LEU A 307 -5.98 7.01 -12.14
C LEU A 307 -7.24 7.11 -13.02
N GLU A 308 -8.41 6.93 -12.41
CA GLU A 308 -9.69 6.99 -13.13
C GLU A 308 -10.19 8.44 -13.18
N ILE A 309 -10.61 8.86 -14.38
CA ILE A 309 -11.24 10.14 -14.65
C ILE A 309 -12.73 9.92 -14.91
N ASP A 310 -13.56 10.80 -14.39
CA ASP A 310 -15.00 10.81 -14.58
C ASP A 310 -15.34 11.47 -15.92
N GLU A 311 -15.63 10.64 -16.91
CA GLU A 311 -15.96 11.09 -18.27
C GLU A 311 -17.48 11.24 -18.51
N ARG A 312 -18.32 11.22 -17.45
CA ARG A 312 -19.79 11.28 -17.61
C ARG A 312 -20.28 12.61 -18.17
N ASP A 313 -19.73 13.71 -17.66
CA ASP A 313 -20.13 15.07 -18.05
C ASP A 313 -19.31 15.60 -19.23
N GLN A 314 -18.04 15.19 -19.32
CA GLN A 314 -17.11 15.63 -20.36
C GLN A 314 -16.03 14.58 -20.64
N PRO A 315 -15.59 14.42 -21.91
CA PRO A 315 -14.52 13.50 -22.23
C PRO A 315 -13.19 13.96 -21.61
N MET A 316 -12.28 13.02 -21.37
CA MET A 316 -10.93 13.35 -20.91
C MET A 316 -10.18 14.16 -21.97
N ASN A 317 -9.65 15.31 -21.54
CA ASN A 317 -8.79 16.17 -22.35
C ASN A 317 -7.49 15.42 -22.74
N ASP A 318 -7.01 15.65 -23.98
CA ASP A 318 -5.77 15.08 -24.50
C ASP A 318 -4.52 15.46 -23.69
N GLU A 319 -4.44 16.67 -23.15
CA GLU A 319 -3.30 17.08 -22.30
C GLU A 319 -3.33 16.36 -20.95
N LEU A 320 -4.51 16.21 -20.35
CA LEU A 320 -4.68 15.38 -19.16
C LEU A 320 -4.30 13.92 -19.45
N ARG A 321 -4.74 13.35 -20.57
CA ARG A 321 -4.43 11.98 -20.99
C ARG A 321 -2.92 11.72 -21.15
N LYS A 322 -2.15 12.72 -21.61
CA LYS A 322 -0.69 12.61 -21.78
C LYS A 322 0.08 12.89 -20.50
N SER A 323 -0.54 13.60 -19.54
CA SER A 323 0.08 13.98 -18.29
C SER A 323 0.49 12.76 -17.49
N VAL A 324 1.68 12.83 -16.91
CA VAL A 324 2.26 11.77 -16.08
C VAL A 324 2.09 12.17 -14.63
N PHE A 325 1.52 11.26 -13.84
CA PHE A 325 1.36 11.42 -12.41
C PHE A 325 2.27 10.44 -11.69
N GLU A 326 3.08 10.97 -10.78
CA GLU A 326 3.87 10.16 -9.87
C GLU A 326 2.99 9.65 -8.73
N ILE A 327 3.03 8.34 -8.52
CA ILE A 327 2.28 7.66 -7.49
C ILE A 327 3.27 6.88 -6.63
N ARG A 328 3.36 7.26 -5.35
CA ARG A 328 4.18 6.59 -4.36
C ARG A 328 3.40 5.48 -3.69
N LEU A 329 3.95 4.27 -3.69
CA LEU A 329 3.43 3.13 -2.95
C LEU A 329 4.20 2.92 -1.65
N GLY A 330 3.47 2.65 -0.57
CA GLY A 330 4.04 2.49 0.77
C GLY A 330 4.39 3.81 1.44
N ALA A 331 4.38 3.79 2.77
CA ALA A 331 4.69 4.96 3.59
C ALA A 331 5.38 4.54 4.90
N LEU A 332 6.72 4.61 4.92
CA LEU A 332 7.53 4.27 6.11
C LEU A 332 7.17 5.09 7.36
N SER A 333 6.76 6.35 7.18
CA SER A 333 6.32 7.21 8.28
C SER A 333 5.02 6.73 8.94
N LYS A 334 4.29 5.82 8.30
CA LYS A 334 3.07 5.23 8.83
C LYS A 334 3.35 3.84 9.35
N ILE A 335 3.21 3.71 10.66
CA ILE A 335 3.32 2.40 11.34
C ILE A 335 2.30 1.40 10.76
N THR A 336 1.13 1.85 10.28
CA THR A 336 0.08 0.99 9.69
C THR A 336 0.38 0.50 8.28
N ASP A 337 1.40 1.06 7.62
CA ASP A 337 1.85 0.54 6.33
C ASP A 337 2.66 -0.75 6.54
N GLY A 338 2.43 -1.74 5.68
CA GLY A 338 3.18 -2.99 5.68
C GLY A 338 3.66 -3.40 4.30
N LEU A 339 3.73 -2.46 3.34
CA LEU A 339 4.34 -2.75 2.04
C LEU A 339 5.85 -2.81 2.18
N LEU A 340 6.44 -3.96 1.84
CA LEU A 340 7.89 -4.14 1.84
C LEU A 340 8.48 -3.72 0.50
N GLY A 341 7.76 -3.99 -0.58
CA GLY A 341 8.08 -3.56 -1.93
C GLY A 341 7.17 -4.23 -2.95
N TYR A 342 7.42 -3.96 -4.23
CA TYR A 342 6.55 -4.45 -5.30
C TYR A 342 7.28 -4.59 -6.63
N PHE A 343 6.61 -5.29 -7.56
CA PHE A 343 6.98 -5.42 -8.96
C PHE A 343 5.90 -4.83 -9.85
N VAL A 344 6.29 -4.32 -11.00
CA VAL A 344 5.41 -3.61 -11.94
C VAL A 344 5.24 -4.45 -13.21
N ASN A 345 3.99 -4.65 -13.65
CA ASN A 345 3.63 -5.31 -14.91
C ASN A 345 4.29 -6.67 -15.13
N ASP A 346 4.35 -7.50 -14.08
CA ASP A 346 4.94 -8.84 -14.09
C ASP A 346 6.44 -8.88 -14.48
N ASP A 347 7.12 -7.72 -14.41
CA ASP A 347 8.56 -7.62 -14.52
C ASP A 347 9.20 -7.81 -13.15
N TYR A 348 9.72 -9.02 -12.91
CA TYR A 348 10.40 -9.41 -11.69
C TYR A 348 11.90 -9.10 -11.68
N SER A 349 12.42 -8.37 -12.67
CA SER A 349 13.85 -8.05 -12.77
C SER A 349 14.31 -6.94 -11.82
N LYS A 350 13.38 -6.10 -11.36
CA LYS A 350 13.63 -4.96 -10.48
C LYS A 350 12.58 -4.90 -9.38
N PHE A 351 13.03 -4.97 -8.14
CA PHE A 351 12.19 -4.86 -6.95
C PHE A 351 12.15 -3.41 -6.46
N MET A 352 10.98 -2.79 -6.51
CA MET A 352 10.73 -1.45 -5.99
C MET A 352 10.57 -1.54 -4.48
N SER A 353 11.64 -1.25 -3.74
CA SER A 353 11.74 -1.44 -2.31
C SER A 353 11.22 -0.23 -1.55
N VAL A 354 10.33 -0.46 -0.58
CA VAL A 354 9.90 0.59 0.37
C VAL A 354 10.92 0.59 1.52
N TYR A 355 12.07 1.20 1.27
CA TYR A 355 13.23 1.14 2.16
C TYR A 355 13.57 2.54 2.72
N PRO A 356 14.03 2.65 3.98
CA PRO A 356 14.43 3.94 4.54
C PRO A 356 15.66 4.51 3.83
N THR A 357 15.53 5.74 3.32
CA THR A 357 16.60 6.46 2.63
C THR A 357 16.89 7.80 3.30
N ASP A 358 18.12 8.29 3.12
CA ASP A 358 18.50 9.63 3.51
C ASP A 358 17.83 10.71 2.64
N VAL A 359 18.15 11.98 2.91
CA VAL A 359 17.60 13.14 2.18
C VAL A 359 17.99 13.19 0.70
N ASN A 360 19.01 12.44 0.28
CA ASN A 360 19.48 12.35 -1.10
C ASN A 360 18.98 11.08 -1.81
N GLY A 361 18.12 10.27 -1.15
CA GLY A 361 17.64 9.00 -1.68
C GLY A 361 18.65 7.86 -1.57
N VAL A 362 19.71 8.01 -0.78
CA VAL A 362 20.68 6.94 -0.52
C VAL A 362 20.10 6.00 0.54
N PRO A 363 20.12 4.68 0.33
CA PRO A 363 19.63 3.71 1.32
C PRO A 363 20.37 3.84 2.65
N ASP A 364 19.62 3.91 3.74
CA ASP A 364 20.18 3.82 5.08
C ASP A 364 20.90 2.48 5.29
N THR A 365 21.98 2.49 6.06
CA THR A 365 22.68 1.27 6.44
C THR A 365 21.78 0.37 7.29
N PRO A 366 21.65 -0.94 6.99
CA PRO A 366 20.88 -1.85 7.82
C PRO A 366 21.32 -1.83 9.29
N LYS A 367 20.36 -1.89 10.21
CA LYS A 367 20.63 -1.86 11.66
C LYS A 367 21.21 -3.18 12.20
N LEU A 368 20.97 -4.29 11.51
CA LEU A 368 21.37 -5.64 11.95
C LEU A 368 22.79 -6.01 11.49
N TYR A 369 23.05 -6.02 10.18
CA TYR A 369 24.36 -6.38 9.64
C TYR A 369 24.61 -5.84 8.21
N GLY A 370 25.88 -5.57 7.92
CA GLY A 370 26.44 -5.29 6.60
C GLY A 370 26.53 -3.81 6.24
N ASP A 371 27.16 -3.53 5.11
CA ASP A 371 27.27 -2.17 4.56
C ASP A 371 25.94 -1.67 3.99
N ALA A 372 25.89 -0.41 3.56
CA ALA A 372 24.72 0.15 2.87
C ALA A 372 24.26 -0.77 1.73
N LEU A 373 22.96 -1.03 1.67
CA LEU A 373 22.39 -1.97 0.71
C LEU A 373 22.48 -1.38 -0.69
N SER A 374 23.22 -2.05 -1.58
CA SER A 374 23.36 -1.66 -2.97
C SER A 374 23.42 -2.91 -3.84
N HIS A 375 22.39 -3.11 -4.64
CA HIS A 375 22.31 -4.22 -5.58
C HIS A 375 21.44 -3.82 -6.76
N ASP A 376 21.84 -4.17 -7.97
CA ASP A 376 21.12 -3.83 -9.21
C ASP A 376 19.69 -4.37 -9.28
N PHE A 377 19.30 -5.27 -8.39
CA PHE A 377 17.96 -5.83 -8.31
C PHE A 377 17.00 -4.87 -7.58
N LEU A 378 17.52 -4.05 -6.68
CA LEU A 378 16.75 -3.18 -5.82
C LEU A 378 16.67 -1.78 -6.44
N GLU A 379 15.48 -1.18 -6.36
CA GLU A 379 15.22 0.24 -6.62
C GLU A 379 14.64 0.84 -5.35
N PHE A 380 15.17 1.98 -4.89
CA PHE A 380 14.82 2.54 -3.58
C PHE A 380 13.87 3.73 -3.66
N ASP A 381 13.45 4.10 -4.87
CA ASP A 381 12.34 5.01 -5.08
C ASP A 381 11.05 4.21 -5.36
N PRO A 382 10.13 4.10 -4.38
CA PRO A 382 8.89 3.35 -4.54
C PRO A 382 7.81 4.20 -5.24
N THR A 383 8.21 4.92 -6.28
CA THR A 383 7.34 5.79 -7.08
C THR A 383 7.17 5.18 -8.47
N ILE A 384 5.93 5.18 -8.97
CA ILE A 384 5.61 4.80 -10.34
C ILE A 384 4.97 5.97 -11.09
N GLU A 385 5.24 6.02 -12.38
CA GLU A 385 4.58 6.95 -13.30
C GLU A 385 3.30 6.32 -13.87
N VAL A 386 2.18 7.00 -13.70
CA VAL A 386 0.87 6.56 -14.19
C VAL A 386 0.21 7.67 -14.99
N ARG A 387 -0.30 7.32 -16.18
CA ARG A 387 -1.17 8.21 -16.95
C ARG A 387 -2.65 7.95 -16.62
N PRO A 388 -3.53 8.95 -16.74
CA PRO A 388 -4.96 8.75 -16.58
C PRO A 388 -5.50 7.63 -17.48
N GLY A 389 -6.30 6.73 -16.90
CA GLY A 389 -6.85 5.54 -17.57
C GLY A 389 -5.85 4.41 -17.83
N GLN A 390 -4.55 4.59 -17.54
CA GLN A 390 -3.58 3.51 -17.63
C GLN A 390 -3.72 2.57 -16.43
N GLU A 391 -3.96 1.29 -16.72
CA GLU A 391 -3.94 0.23 -15.74
C GLU A 391 -2.51 -0.28 -15.54
N VAL A 392 -2.01 -0.19 -14.31
CA VAL A 392 -0.70 -0.74 -13.93
C VAL A 392 -0.90 -1.92 -13.00
N MET A 393 -0.39 -3.07 -13.41
CA MET A 393 -0.45 -4.32 -12.65
C MET A 393 0.70 -4.37 -11.66
N LEU A 394 0.42 -4.83 -10.45
CA LEU A 394 1.37 -4.84 -9.35
C LEU A 394 1.39 -6.22 -8.67
N THR A 395 2.60 -6.71 -8.40
CA THR A 395 2.81 -7.81 -7.44
C THR A 395 3.40 -7.22 -6.18
N LEU A 396 2.65 -7.24 -5.07
CA LEU A 396 3.08 -6.63 -3.81
C LEU A 396 3.67 -7.70 -2.89
N LEU A 397 4.78 -7.38 -2.22
CA LEU A 397 5.29 -8.11 -1.06
C LEU A 397 4.90 -7.28 0.17
N MET A 398 4.00 -7.80 1.00
CA MET A 398 3.45 -7.06 2.13
C MET A 398 3.25 -7.92 3.37
N ASN A 399 3.24 -7.28 4.54
CA ASN A 399 2.74 -7.89 5.77
C ASN A 399 1.22 -8.13 5.63
N PRO A 400 0.73 -9.37 5.73
CA PRO A 400 -0.69 -9.66 5.57
C PRO A 400 -1.60 -9.01 6.62
N GLN A 401 -1.06 -8.64 7.78
CA GLN A 401 -1.81 -8.01 8.88
C GLN A 401 -1.82 -6.48 8.84
N SER A 402 -1.14 -5.87 7.86
CA SER A 402 -1.01 -4.42 7.73
C SER A 402 -1.75 -3.90 6.49
N SER A 403 -1.94 -2.58 6.46
CA SER A 403 -2.48 -1.89 5.29
C SER A 403 -1.36 -1.49 4.32
N VAL A 404 -1.73 -1.16 3.08
CA VAL A 404 -0.84 -0.55 2.09
C VAL A 404 -1.40 0.80 1.68
N HIS A 405 -0.58 1.85 1.76
CA HIS A 405 -0.97 3.18 1.35
C HIS A 405 -0.42 3.55 -0.02
N VAL A 406 -1.19 4.35 -0.75
CA VAL A 406 -0.80 4.89 -2.04
C VAL A 406 -1.11 6.37 -2.09
N THR A 407 -0.11 7.16 -2.47
CA THR A 407 -0.15 8.63 -2.43
C THR A 407 0.24 9.20 -3.79
N SER A 408 -0.61 10.04 -4.39
CA SER A 408 -0.32 10.70 -5.68
C SER A 408 -0.02 12.20 -5.57
N GLY A 409 -0.04 12.77 -4.36
CA GLY A 409 0.13 14.20 -4.11
C GLY A 409 -1.04 15.10 -4.54
N ILE A 410 -1.90 14.62 -5.45
CA ILE A 410 -3.02 15.40 -6.02
C ILE A 410 -4.40 14.89 -5.62
N LEU A 411 -4.53 13.58 -5.41
CA LEU A 411 -5.78 12.96 -4.94
C LEU A 411 -5.66 12.51 -3.50
N PRO A 412 -6.81 12.34 -2.79
CA PRO A 412 -6.80 11.75 -1.47
C PRO A 412 -6.06 10.41 -1.46
N GLN A 413 -5.22 10.23 -0.44
CA GLN A 413 -4.48 8.98 -0.24
C GLN A 413 -5.44 7.79 -0.19
N LYS A 414 -5.02 6.67 -0.79
CA LYS A 414 -5.76 5.42 -0.75
C LYS A 414 -5.08 4.41 0.15
N GLU A 415 -5.90 3.60 0.79
CA GLU A 415 -5.49 2.53 1.68
C GLU A 415 -6.23 1.26 1.24
N ILE A 416 -5.50 0.15 1.16
CA ILE A 416 -6.06 -1.19 1.00
C ILE A 416 -5.52 -2.09 2.10
N THR A 417 -6.25 -3.14 2.42
CA THR A 417 -5.83 -4.15 3.39
C THR A 417 -6.30 -5.52 2.94
N LEU A 418 -5.59 -6.57 3.34
CA LEU A 418 -6.08 -7.93 3.21
C LEU A 418 -7.14 -8.16 4.27
N VAL A 419 -8.29 -8.69 3.87
CA VAL A 419 -9.28 -9.10 4.87
C VAL A 419 -8.81 -10.36 5.57
N ARG A 420 -9.21 -10.54 6.83
CA ARG A 420 -8.79 -11.69 7.67
C ARG A 420 -9.01 -13.04 7.00
N SER A 421 -10.13 -13.20 6.26
CA SER A 421 -10.43 -14.44 5.52
C SER A 421 -9.45 -14.77 4.38
N HIS A 422 -8.65 -13.80 3.92
CA HIS A 422 -7.65 -14.03 2.88
C HIS A 422 -6.39 -14.75 3.37
N TYR A 423 -6.07 -14.64 4.66
CA TYR A 423 -4.79 -15.11 5.18
C TYR A 423 -4.87 -15.91 6.48
N GLU A 424 -5.91 -15.77 7.31
CA GLU A 424 -5.93 -16.35 8.66
C GLU A 424 -5.74 -17.86 8.67
N GLN A 425 -6.49 -18.58 7.83
CA GLN A 425 -6.38 -20.04 7.74
C GLN A 425 -4.97 -20.47 7.33
N ALA A 426 -4.37 -19.75 6.38
CA ALA A 426 -3.02 -20.02 5.94
C ALA A 426 -1.99 -19.71 7.03
N MET A 427 -2.11 -18.57 7.72
CA MET A 427 -1.22 -18.19 8.83
C MET A 427 -1.22 -19.19 9.97
N ASN A 428 -2.39 -19.75 10.30
CA ASN A 428 -2.50 -20.78 11.34
C ASN A 428 -1.91 -22.14 10.91
N LYS A 429 -1.64 -22.32 9.62
CA LYS A 429 -1.08 -23.56 9.05
C LYS A 429 0.41 -23.46 8.73
N ILE A 430 0.94 -22.25 8.57
CA ILE A 430 2.37 -22.05 8.30
C ILE A 430 3.19 -22.60 9.46
N ALA A 431 4.00 -23.60 9.14
CA ALA A 431 4.88 -24.28 10.07
C ALA A 431 6.30 -24.28 9.47
N PRO A 432 7.21 -23.41 9.95
CA PRO A 432 8.57 -23.34 9.42
C PRO A 432 9.35 -24.63 9.65
N THR A 433 10.31 -24.88 8.75
CA THR A 433 11.14 -26.09 8.76
C THR A 433 12.63 -25.76 8.69
N PHE A 434 13.32 -25.93 9.80
CA PHE A 434 14.74 -25.65 9.91
C PHE A 434 15.57 -26.90 9.66
N LYS A 435 16.45 -26.85 8.66
CA LYS A 435 17.36 -27.96 8.37
C LYS A 435 18.42 -28.07 9.47
N ILE A 436 18.59 -29.27 10.05
CA ILE A 436 19.60 -29.54 11.07
C ILE A 436 20.32 -30.85 10.75
N GLY A 437 21.66 -30.81 10.82
CA GLY A 437 22.47 -32.02 10.77
C GLY A 437 23.90 -31.80 10.29
N PRO A 438 24.73 -32.87 10.36
CA PRO A 438 24.41 -34.16 10.95
C PRO A 438 24.40 -34.12 12.49
N VAL A 439 23.34 -34.63 13.12
CA VAL A 439 23.22 -34.76 14.59
C VAL A 439 23.35 -36.23 14.98
N LEU A 440 24.05 -36.49 16.09
CA LEU A 440 24.15 -37.81 16.68
C LEU A 440 22.93 -38.07 17.57
N VAL A 441 21.95 -38.80 17.04
CA VAL A 441 20.70 -39.15 17.74
C VAL A 441 20.42 -40.66 17.73
N ASP A 442 19.58 -41.12 18.65
CA ASP A 442 18.95 -42.44 18.58
C ASP A 442 17.74 -42.33 17.63
N PRO A 443 17.70 -43.07 16.50
CA PRO A 443 16.63 -42.96 15.51
C PRO A 443 15.22 -43.20 16.06
N GLN A 444 15.10 -43.99 17.14
CA GLN A 444 13.81 -44.32 17.73
C GLN A 444 13.33 -43.32 18.79
N THR A 445 14.24 -42.52 19.32
CA THR A 445 13.93 -41.50 20.34
C THR A 445 14.81 -40.28 20.09
N VAL A 446 14.32 -39.36 19.28
CA VAL A 446 15.02 -38.10 19.02
C VAL A 446 14.88 -37.21 20.26
N LYS A 447 16.04 -36.92 20.85
CA LYS A 447 16.17 -36.04 22.01
C LYS A 447 17.03 -34.86 21.62
N MET A 448 16.48 -33.66 21.71
CA MET A 448 17.18 -32.42 21.40
C MET A 448 16.80 -31.34 22.42
N PRO A 449 17.73 -30.43 22.78
CA PRO A 449 17.39 -29.28 23.59
C PRO A 449 16.58 -28.31 22.73
N ILE A 450 15.25 -28.36 22.87
CA ILE A 450 14.32 -27.44 22.22
C ILE A 450 13.77 -26.46 23.26
N PRO A 451 13.48 -25.21 22.90
CA PRO A 451 12.79 -24.30 23.80
C PRO A 451 11.40 -24.85 24.15
N ASP A 452 11.14 -25.04 25.45
CA ASP A 452 9.79 -25.33 25.95
C ASP A 452 8.98 -24.04 25.92
N GLN A 453 7.98 -23.99 25.05
CA GLN A 453 7.16 -22.81 24.87
C GLN A 453 5.70 -23.18 24.68
N ARG A 454 4.85 -22.44 25.39
CA ARG A 454 3.40 -22.67 25.39
C ARG A 454 2.82 -22.41 24.00
N GLY A 455 2.00 -23.35 23.51
CA GLY A 455 1.27 -23.23 22.25
C GLY A 455 2.07 -23.63 21.00
N LEU A 456 3.28 -24.17 21.18
CA LEU A 456 4.15 -24.60 20.08
C LEU A 456 4.53 -26.08 20.25
N GLN A 457 4.55 -26.82 19.15
CA GLN A 457 4.99 -28.21 19.12
C GLN A 457 6.13 -28.38 18.12
N TRP A 458 7.23 -28.96 18.60
CA TRP A 458 8.39 -29.29 17.77
C TRP A 458 8.36 -30.75 17.32
N SER A 459 8.55 -30.99 16.03
CA SER A 459 8.70 -32.32 15.45
C SER A 459 9.98 -32.44 14.64
N TRP A 460 10.47 -33.68 14.51
CA TRP A 460 11.63 -34.04 13.73
C TRP A 460 11.19 -34.77 12.47
N VAL A 461 11.41 -34.15 11.32
CA VAL A 461 11.12 -34.69 10.00
C VAL A 461 12.42 -35.17 9.37
N PHE A 462 12.50 -36.44 9.00
CA PHE A 462 13.71 -37.01 8.41
C PHE A 462 13.40 -38.14 7.45
N LYS A 463 14.41 -38.52 6.68
CA LYS A 463 14.36 -39.67 5.79
C LYS A 463 14.90 -40.91 6.51
N GLU A 464 14.04 -41.88 6.81
CA GLU A 464 14.47 -43.17 7.38
C GLU A 464 15.13 -44.04 6.31
N SER A 465 14.64 -43.95 5.08
CA SER A 465 15.20 -44.59 3.87
C SER A 465 15.40 -43.54 2.77
N TYR A 466 15.84 -43.94 1.57
CA TYR A 466 16.02 -42.98 0.46
C TYR A 466 14.70 -42.30 0.02
N THR A 467 13.56 -42.94 0.27
CA THR A 467 12.22 -42.51 -0.16
C THR A 467 11.30 -42.18 1.00
N ASP A 468 11.47 -42.84 2.15
CA ASP A 468 10.46 -42.80 3.20
C ASP A 468 10.74 -41.66 4.18
N TRP A 469 9.82 -40.69 4.18
CA TRP A 469 9.77 -39.60 5.14
C TRP A 469 9.05 -40.04 6.42
N VAL A 470 9.63 -39.68 7.55
CA VAL A 470 9.08 -39.94 8.88
C VAL A 470 9.10 -38.64 9.67
N GLU A 471 7.97 -38.33 10.30
CA GLU A 471 7.84 -37.24 11.27
C GLU A 471 7.60 -37.85 12.66
N GLN A 472 8.39 -37.45 13.65
CA GLN A 472 8.26 -37.91 15.02
C GLN A 472 8.43 -36.77 16.03
N PRO A 473 7.77 -36.80 17.19
CA PRO A 473 7.92 -35.75 18.20
C PRO A 473 9.34 -35.71 18.75
N ILE A 474 9.83 -34.51 19.07
CA ILE A 474 11.09 -34.33 19.77
C ILE A 474 10.82 -34.42 21.27
N SER A 475 11.62 -35.24 21.96
CA SER A 475 11.54 -35.38 23.42
C SER A 475 12.64 -34.60 24.12
N ASP A 476 12.35 -34.06 25.29
CA ASP A 476 13.34 -33.32 26.07
C ASP A 476 14.54 -34.20 26.47
N VAL A 477 15.71 -33.56 26.46
CA VAL A 477 16.94 -34.16 26.98
C VAL A 477 16.85 -34.16 28.51
N ASP A 478 17.03 -35.31 29.14
CA ASP A 478 17.13 -35.36 30.61
C ASP A 478 18.47 -34.72 31.06
N GLN A 479 18.50 -34.10 32.25
CA GLN A 479 19.74 -33.53 32.79
C GLN A 479 20.70 -34.59 33.34
N LEU A 480 20.43 -35.87 33.11
CA LEU A 480 21.25 -36.96 33.63
C LEU A 480 22.34 -37.28 32.60
N ALA A 481 23.60 -37.16 33.02
CA ALA A 481 24.74 -37.56 32.19
C ALA A 481 24.76 -39.09 32.02
N GLY A 482 24.03 -39.58 31.01
CA GLY A 482 23.95 -41.00 30.65
C GLY A 482 24.42 -41.23 29.22
N LEU A 483 25.21 -42.28 29.01
CA LEU A 483 25.49 -42.75 27.64
C LEU A 483 24.20 -43.33 27.04
N PRO A 484 23.88 -43.04 25.77
CA PRO A 484 22.71 -43.61 25.11
C PRO A 484 22.79 -45.14 25.14
N LYS A 485 21.66 -45.78 25.45
CA LYS A 485 21.58 -47.25 25.61
C LYS A 485 21.71 -48.01 24.28
N LYS A 486 21.54 -47.31 23.16
CA LYS A 486 21.59 -47.86 21.79
C LYS A 486 22.66 -47.14 20.96
N LYS A 487 22.99 -47.73 19.81
CA LYS A 487 23.96 -47.18 18.88
C LYS A 487 23.46 -45.85 18.32
N THR A 488 24.13 -44.77 18.69
CA THR A 488 23.90 -43.46 18.11
C THR A 488 24.36 -43.45 16.65
N THR A 489 23.62 -42.76 15.82
CA THR A 489 23.85 -42.65 14.37
C THR A 489 23.77 -41.19 13.98
N ALA A 490 24.62 -40.80 13.02
CA ALA A 490 24.54 -39.47 12.43
C ALA A 490 23.32 -39.43 11.51
N PHE A 491 22.40 -38.52 11.79
CA PHE A 491 21.21 -38.27 10.98
C PHE A 491 21.11 -36.79 10.63
N GLU A 492 20.66 -36.53 9.42
CA GLU A 492 20.26 -35.21 8.94
C GLU A 492 18.74 -35.19 8.82
N GLY A 493 18.15 -34.03 9.08
CA GLY A 493 16.70 -33.86 9.01
C GLY A 493 16.31 -32.41 9.20
N TRP A 494 15.05 -32.21 9.51
CA TRP A 494 14.44 -30.90 9.70
C TRP A 494 13.72 -30.88 11.04
N ILE A 495 13.88 -29.80 11.77
CA ILE A 495 13.00 -29.47 12.88
C ILE A 495 11.85 -28.65 12.30
N LYS A 496 10.62 -29.13 12.51
CA LYS A 496 9.40 -28.43 12.14
C LYS A 496 8.75 -27.84 13.39
N LEU A 497 8.27 -26.60 13.27
CA LEU A 497 7.60 -25.87 14.33
C LEU A 497 6.12 -25.69 13.99
N ASP A 498 5.23 -26.38 14.70
CA ASP A 498 3.78 -26.31 14.51
C ASP A 498 3.10 -25.57 15.66
N ILE A 499 1.90 -25.04 15.39
CA ILE A 499 1.03 -24.46 16.43
C ILE A 499 0.28 -25.59 17.12
N ASP A 500 0.32 -25.63 18.46
CA ASP A 500 -0.42 -26.62 19.24
C ASP A 500 -1.91 -26.23 19.35
N GLU A 501 -2.74 -26.80 18.48
CA GLU A 501 -4.19 -26.57 18.45
C GLU A 501 -4.91 -27.01 19.74
N SER A 502 -4.30 -27.86 20.58
CA SER A 502 -4.94 -28.41 21.78
C SER A 502 -5.14 -27.39 22.91
N GLN A 503 -4.50 -26.22 22.84
CA GLN A 503 -4.59 -25.17 23.86
C GLN A 503 -5.39 -23.93 23.44
N ASN A 504 -5.95 -23.90 22.22
CA ASN A 504 -6.79 -22.80 21.72
C ASN A 504 -8.29 -22.96 22.00
N ASN A 505 -8.69 -23.95 22.83
CA ASN A 505 -10.09 -24.18 23.27
C ASN A 505 -10.31 -23.87 24.75
#